data_AF-A0A2V1C9X4-F1
#
_entry.id   AF-A0A2V1C9X4-F1
#
_cell.length_a   1.000
_cell.length_b   1.000
_cell.length_c   1.000
_cell.angle_alpha   90.00
_cell.angle_beta   90.00
_cell.angle_gamma   90.00
#
_symmetry.space_group_name_H-M   'P 1'
#
loop_
_entity.id
_entity.type
_entity.pdbx_description
1 polymer ?
#
loop_
_entity_poly.entity_id
_entity_poly.type
_entity_poly.pdbx_seq_one_letter_code
_entity_poly.pdbx_strand_id
1 'polypeptide(L)'
;MSVRKVTDVLDRASLLAKHATPVEQALIEAIGARFPPVDDIPEDLDPFNRAYADAMRLVYQKFPRDLDVTALFAEALMCISPRNLWDLDTGRPTGHHTVEARGGHHPALSHLYIHLLEMSPLPELDLTDADRLRSMAPHASHMLHMPTHIDAAVGDYRRVVDSNQEAILADDIYFARETGTVFFVVYRVHYVCAKLYSAMMSGRIADAISAAGFVFLPDVHGRGWCMLLINHYSTLSFT
;
A
#
# COMPACT_ATOMS: atom_id res chain seq x y z
N MET A 1 -7.65 -7.65 12.03
CA MET A 1 -8.63 -7.10 13.00
C MET A 1 -9.97 -7.78 12.73
N SER A 2 -10.76 -8.19 13.73
CA SER A 2 -12.05 -8.84 13.47
C SER A 2 -13.14 -7.83 13.13
N VAL A 3 -14.15 -8.22 12.35
CA VAL A 3 -15.33 -7.39 12.00
C VAL A 3 -16.05 -6.90 13.27
N ARG A 4 -16.12 -7.75 14.31
CA ARG A 4 -16.64 -7.35 15.63
C ARG A 4 -15.89 -6.14 16.21
N LYS A 5 -14.55 -6.20 16.26
CA LYS A 5 -13.75 -5.11 16.81
C LYS A 5 -13.92 -3.81 16.00
N VAL A 6 -14.07 -3.92 14.68
CA VAL A 6 -14.37 -2.75 13.84
C VAL A 6 -15.73 -2.17 14.18
N THR A 7 -16.76 -3.02 14.27
CA THR A 7 -18.13 -2.62 14.59
C THR A 7 -18.20 -1.91 15.94
N ASP A 8 -17.58 -2.46 16.98
CA ASP A 8 -17.52 -1.83 18.32
C ASP A 8 -16.89 -0.42 18.28
N VAL A 9 -15.85 -0.23 17.45
CA VAL A 9 -15.19 1.06 17.28
C VAL A 9 -16.08 2.03 16.50
N LEU A 10 -16.78 1.57 15.47
CA LEU A 10 -17.69 2.39 14.68
C LEU A 10 -18.93 2.83 15.48
N ASP A 11 -19.48 1.96 16.32
CA ASP A 11 -20.58 2.31 17.22
C ASP A 11 -20.15 3.41 18.19
N ARG A 12 -18.95 3.26 18.77
CA ARG A 12 -18.39 4.28 19.66
C ARG A 12 -18.11 5.60 18.92
N ALA A 13 -17.56 5.54 17.71
CA ALA A 13 -17.30 6.71 16.89
C ALA A 13 -18.61 7.44 16.56
N SER A 14 -19.66 6.70 16.19
CA SER A 14 -20.98 7.24 15.87
C SER A 14 -21.62 7.97 17.06
N LEU A 15 -21.49 7.42 18.27
CA LEU A 15 -21.98 8.08 19.49
C LEU A 15 -21.26 9.41 19.79
N LEU A 16 -19.98 9.51 19.42
CA LEU A 16 -19.14 10.68 19.63
C LEU A 16 -19.18 11.68 18.45
N ALA A 17 -19.66 11.25 17.28
CA ALA A 17 -19.64 12.02 16.04
C ALA A 17 -20.30 13.41 16.17
N LYS A 18 -21.32 13.56 17.01
CA LYS A 18 -21.98 14.85 17.30
C LYS A 18 -21.05 15.95 17.84
N HIS A 19 -19.87 15.58 18.33
CA HIS A 19 -18.84 16.50 18.82
C HIS A 19 -17.67 16.68 17.85
N ALA A 20 -17.64 15.92 16.75
CA ALA A 20 -16.61 15.97 15.74
C ALA A 20 -16.90 17.06 14.69
N THR A 21 -15.91 17.40 13.88
CA THR A 21 -16.06 18.31 12.74
C THR A 21 -16.97 17.71 11.66
N PRO A 22 -17.55 18.54 10.78
CA PRO A 22 -18.41 18.03 9.70
C PRO A 22 -17.73 17.02 8.75
N VAL A 23 -16.41 17.12 8.56
CA VAL A 23 -15.65 16.18 7.72
C VAL A 23 -15.45 14.84 8.43
N GLU A 24 -15.09 14.85 9.71
CA GLU A 24 -14.96 13.64 10.53
C GLU A 24 -16.29 12.89 10.65
N GLN A 25 -17.40 13.61 10.84
CA GLN A 25 -18.74 13.01 10.86
C GLN A 25 -19.04 12.26 9.55
N ALA A 26 -18.76 12.88 8.41
CA ALA A 26 -19.00 12.29 7.10
C ALA A 26 -18.08 11.08 6.84
N LEU A 27 -16.82 11.14 7.29
CA LEU A 27 -15.88 10.02 7.17
C LEU A 27 -16.30 8.83 8.05
N ILE A 28 -16.76 9.07 9.29
CA ILE A 28 -17.29 8.04 10.19
C ILE A 28 -18.51 7.34 9.56
N GLU A 29 -19.42 8.10 8.95
CA GLU A 29 -20.56 7.55 8.24
C GLU A 29 -20.11 6.69 7.04
N ALA A 30 -19.19 7.21 6.22
CA ALA A 30 -18.74 6.51 5.01
C ALA A 30 -18.02 5.20 5.32
N ILE A 31 -17.10 5.17 6.30
CA ILE A 31 -16.35 3.95 6.64
C ILE A 31 -17.27 2.84 7.19
N GLY A 32 -18.45 3.20 7.71
CA GLY A 32 -19.47 2.23 8.11
C GLY A 32 -19.96 1.35 6.97
N ALA A 33 -19.97 1.86 5.72
CA ALA A 33 -20.39 1.09 4.55
C ALA A 33 -19.39 0.01 4.11
N ARG A 34 -18.14 0.05 4.61
CA ARG A 34 -17.06 -0.86 4.20
C ARG A 34 -17.12 -2.24 4.87
N PHE A 35 -17.92 -2.40 5.94
CA PHE A 35 -17.88 -3.60 6.75
C PHE A 35 -19.22 -4.34 6.77
N PRO A 36 -19.21 -5.67 6.60
CA PRO A 36 -20.41 -6.48 6.75
C PRO A 36 -20.87 -6.54 8.22
N PRO A 37 -22.13 -6.94 8.45
CA PRO A 37 -22.61 -7.27 9.79
C PRO A 37 -21.75 -8.37 10.46
N VAL A 38 -21.58 -8.29 11.78
CA VAL A 38 -20.71 -9.20 12.55
C VAL A 38 -21.11 -10.67 12.42
N ASP A 39 -22.41 -10.94 12.36
CA ASP A 39 -22.97 -12.30 12.35
C ASP A 39 -23.29 -12.81 10.93
N ASP A 40 -22.98 -12.04 9.90
CA ASP A 40 -23.25 -12.35 8.49
C ASP A 40 -22.13 -11.80 7.60
N ILE A 41 -20.95 -12.41 7.69
CA ILE A 41 -19.77 -12.04 6.91
C ILE A 41 -19.75 -12.92 5.64
N PRO A 42 -20.03 -12.36 4.45
CA PRO A 42 -19.97 -13.13 3.21
C PRO A 42 -18.53 -13.42 2.81
N GLU A 43 -18.35 -14.43 1.95
CA GLU A 43 -17.06 -14.71 1.31
C GLU A 43 -16.66 -13.60 0.33
N ASP A 44 -17.64 -13.05 -0.40
CA ASP A 44 -17.45 -11.94 -1.32
C ASP A 44 -17.67 -10.59 -0.61
N LEU A 45 -16.60 -9.80 -0.51
CA LEU A 45 -16.61 -8.46 0.09
C LEU A 45 -16.70 -7.34 -0.95
N ASP A 46 -16.75 -7.64 -2.24
CA ASP A 46 -16.83 -6.65 -3.31
C ASP A 46 -18.02 -5.68 -3.17
N PRO A 47 -19.23 -6.12 -2.76
CA PRO A 47 -20.34 -5.20 -2.52
C PRO A 47 -20.01 -4.12 -1.49
N PHE A 48 -19.22 -4.44 -0.45
CA PHE A 48 -18.83 -3.50 0.60
C PHE A 48 -17.72 -2.54 0.15
N ASN A 49 -16.79 -3.00 -0.69
CA ASN A 49 -15.80 -2.11 -1.31
C ASN A 49 -16.48 -1.06 -2.21
N ARG A 50 -17.49 -1.49 -3.00
CA ARG A 50 -18.28 -0.58 -3.83
C ARG A 50 -19.12 0.39 -3.00
N ALA A 51 -19.81 -0.11 -1.97
CA ALA A 51 -20.59 0.73 -1.06
C ALA A 51 -19.72 1.79 -0.37
N TYR A 52 -18.50 1.42 0.04
CA TYR A 52 -17.55 2.36 0.62
C TYR A 52 -17.08 3.42 -0.38
N ALA A 53 -16.76 3.03 -1.62
CA ALA A 53 -16.38 3.99 -2.67
C ALA A 53 -17.52 4.96 -3.01
N ASP A 54 -18.76 4.47 -3.08
CA ASP A 54 -19.94 5.30 -3.30
C ASP A 54 -20.21 6.27 -2.14
N ALA A 55 -20.03 5.82 -0.89
CA ALA A 55 -20.14 6.69 0.27
C ALA A 55 -19.03 7.76 0.28
N MET A 56 -17.78 7.37 0.02
CA MET A 56 -16.63 8.28 -0.05
C MET A 56 -16.76 9.30 -1.18
N ARG A 57 -17.41 8.95 -2.29
CA ARG A 57 -17.72 9.90 -3.38
C ARG A 57 -18.55 11.07 -2.88
N LEU A 58 -19.54 10.83 -2.04
CA LEU A 58 -20.36 11.88 -1.44
C LEU A 58 -19.54 12.77 -0.49
N VAL A 59 -18.64 12.17 0.29
CA VAL A 59 -17.72 12.92 1.17
C VAL A 59 -16.78 13.80 0.35
N TYR A 60 -16.17 13.26 -0.70
CA TYR A 60 -15.30 14.01 -1.61
C TYR A 60 -16.03 15.19 -2.28
N GLN A 61 -17.27 14.98 -2.75
CA GLN A 61 -18.08 16.06 -3.32
C GLN A 61 -18.38 17.18 -2.32
N LYS A 62 -18.55 16.83 -1.04
CA LYS A 62 -18.80 17.79 0.05
C LYS A 62 -17.52 18.52 0.50
N PHE A 63 -16.37 17.86 0.45
CA PHE A 63 -15.08 18.38 0.90
C PHE A 63 -13.97 18.24 -0.17
N PRO A 64 -14.14 18.79 -1.38
CA PRO A 64 -13.24 18.50 -2.52
C PRO A 64 -11.86 19.16 -2.42
N ARG A 65 -11.65 20.03 -1.43
CA ARG A 65 -10.36 20.71 -1.19
C ARG A 65 -9.56 20.07 -0.06
N ASP A 66 -10.13 19.09 0.62
CA ASP A 66 -9.47 18.35 1.68
C ASP A 66 -8.67 17.20 1.03
N LEU A 67 -7.33 17.27 1.15
CA LEU A 67 -6.43 16.31 0.51
C LEU A 67 -6.46 14.93 1.18
N ASP A 68 -6.78 14.86 2.48
CA ASP A 68 -6.95 13.59 3.18
C ASP A 68 -8.24 12.92 2.70
N VAL A 69 -9.34 13.67 2.55
CA VAL A 69 -10.58 13.15 1.93
C VAL A 69 -10.33 12.70 0.50
N THR A 70 -9.58 13.47 -0.28
CA THR A 70 -9.24 13.11 -1.67
C THR A 70 -8.42 11.81 -1.71
N ALA A 71 -7.47 11.63 -0.80
CA ALA A 71 -6.67 10.42 -0.70
C ALA A 71 -7.52 9.21 -0.29
N LEU A 72 -8.38 9.35 0.71
CA LEU A 72 -9.28 8.27 1.14
C LEU A 72 -10.27 7.88 0.03
N PHE A 73 -10.75 8.85 -0.76
CA PHE A 73 -11.60 8.54 -1.91
C PHE A 73 -10.84 7.80 -3.01
N ALA A 74 -9.61 8.19 -3.31
CA ALA A 74 -8.75 7.46 -4.26
C ALA A 74 -8.47 6.02 -3.80
N GLU A 75 -8.19 5.81 -2.50
CA GLU A 75 -8.05 4.47 -1.91
C GLU A 75 -9.33 3.64 -2.07
N ALA A 76 -10.49 4.23 -1.74
CA ALA A 76 -11.77 3.56 -1.85
C ALA A 76 -12.07 3.10 -3.29
N LEU A 77 -11.75 3.93 -4.30
CA LEU A 77 -11.87 3.58 -5.71
C LEU A 77 -10.95 2.40 -6.08
N MET A 78 -9.70 2.42 -5.62
CA MET A 78 -8.73 1.35 -5.91
C MET A 78 -9.13 0.02 -5.25
N CYS A 79 -9.76 0.07 -4.07
CA CYS A 79 -10.27 -1.11 -3.38
C CYS A 79 -11.44 -1.81 -4.10
N ILE A 80 -12.03 -1.22 -5.15
CA ILE A 80 -13.05 -1.90 -5.97
C ILE A 80 -12.44 -3.07 -6.77
N SER A 81 -11.18 -2.97 -7.18
CA SER A 81 -10.48 -4.03 -7.92
C SER A 81 -9.03 -4.14 -7.42
N PRO A 82 -8.83 -4.60 -6.18
CA PRO A 82 -7.52 -4.60 -5.55
C PRO A 82 -6.55 -5.46 -6.35
N ARG A 83 -5.42 -4.88 -6.75
CA ARG A 83 -4.38 -5.52 -7.60
C ARG A 83 -4.85 -5.94 -9.00
N ASN A 84 -6.03 -5.50 -9.43
CA ASN A 84 -6.56 -5.73 -10.77
C ASN A 84 -7.07 -4.40 -11.34
N LEU A 85 -6.25 -3.35 -11.27
CA LEU A 85 -6.59 -2.00 -11.77
C LEU A 85 -6.41 -1.88 -13.28
N TRP A 86 -5.42 -2.59 -13.81
CA TRP A 86 -5.08 -2.66 -15.23
C TRP A 86 -5.03 -4.12 -15.68
N ASP A 87 -5.55 -4.36 -16.87
CA ASP A 87 -5.41 -5.64 -17.56
C ASP A 87 -4.00 -5.71 -18.18
N LEU A 88 -3.19 -6.68 -17.76
CA LEU A 88 -1.78 -6.76 -18.13
C LEU A 88 -1.56 -7.14 -19.61
N ASP A 89 -2.52 -7.83 -20.23
CA ASP A 89 -2.42 -8.26 -21.63
C ASP A 89 -2.78 -7.12 -22.60
N THR A 90 -3.79 -6.33 -22.26
CA THR A 90 -4.34 -5.28 -23.11
C THR A 90 -3.90 -3.86 -22.72
N GLY A 91 -3.37 -3.69 -21.50
CA GLY A 91 -3.03 -2.39 -20.93
C GLY A 91 -4.25 -1.50 -20.62
N ARG A 92 -5.47 -2.04 -20.67
CA ARG A 92 -6.70 -1.27 -20.44
C ARG A 92 -7.04 -1.21 -18.94
N PRO A 93 -7.62 -0.10 -18.46
CA PRO A 93 -8.16 -0.05 -17.10
C PRO A 93 -9.33 -1.04 -16.97
N THR A 94 -9.38 -1.74 -15.85
CA THR A 94 -10.40 -2.76 -15.57
C THR A 94 -11.77 -2.18 -15.22
N GLY A 95 -11.83 -0.87 -14.91
CA GLY A 95 -13.08 -0.15 -14.76
C GLY A 95 -12.90 1.37 -14.68
N HIS A 96 -14.04 2.07 -14.63
CA HIS A 96 -14.06 3.53 -14.55
C HIS A 96 -13.39 4.06 -13.27
N HIS A 97 -13.42 3.29 -12.18
CA HIS A 97 -12.81 3.61 -10.90
C HIS A 97 -11.28 3.71 -10.99
N THR A 98 -10.62 2.85 -11.78
CA THR A 98 -9.19 2.97 -12.10
C THR A 98 -8.91 4.31 -12.78
N VAL A 99 -9.74 4.68 -13.76
CA VAL A 99 -9.59 5.93 -14.50
C VAL A 99 -10.07 7.11 -13.67
N GLU A 100 -10.75 6.94 -12.54
CA GLU A 100 -11.16 8.05 -11.70
C GLU A 100 -10.13 8.36 -10.62
N ALA A 101 -9.43 7.33 -10.11
CA ALA A 101 -8.34 7.52 -9.17
C ALA A 101 -7.24 8.41 -9.77
N ARG A 102 -6.72 9.34 -8.96
CA ARG A 102 -5.71 10.33 -9.38
C ARG A 102 -4.65 10.49 -8.29
N GLY A 103 -3.43 10.77 -8.73
CA GLY A 103 -2.37 11.24 -7.86
C GLY A 103 -2.52 12.71 -7.47
N GLY A 104 -1.55 13.18 -6.69
CA GLY A 104 -1.52 14.56 -6.24
C GLY A 104 -0.35 14.82 -5.29
N HIS A 105 -0.11 16.11 -5.01
CA HIS A 105 0.97 16.56 -4.14
C HIS A 105 0.60 16.44 -2.65
N HIS A 106 0.52 15.20 -2.18
CA HIS A 106 0.20 14.80 -0.80
C HIS A 106 0.78 13.40 -0.57
N PRO A 107 1.41 13.07 0.58
CA PRO A 107 2.10 11.79 0.76
C PRO A 107 1.20 10.57 0.45
N ALA A 108 -0.05 10.59 0.90
CA ALA A 108 -1.00 9.52 0.62
C ALA A 108 -1.42 9.47 -0.86
N LEU A 109 -1.56 10.61 -1.54
CA LEU A 109 -1.93 10.63 -2.96
C LEU A 109 -0.78 10.18 -3.85
N SER A 110 0.46 10.61 -3.56
CA SER A 110 1.65 10.14 -4.26
C SER A 110 1.83 8.63 -4.06
N HIS A 111 1.64 8.13 -2.83
CA HIS A 111 1.65 6.69 -2.53
C HIS A 111 0.60 5.91 -3.33
N LEU A 112 -0.64 6.38 -3.38
CA LEU A 112 -1.72 5.70 -4.10
C LEU A 112 -1.53 5.79 -5.62
N TYR A 113 -0.92 6.86 -6.13
CA TYR A 113 -0.65 6.99 -7.56
C TYR A 113 0.40 5.99 -8.06
N ILE A 114 1.42 5.72 -7.23
CA ILE A 114 2.38 4.64 -7.46
C ILE A 114 1.65 3.32 -7.62
N HIS A 115 0.79 2.96 -6.67
CA HIS A 115 0.00 1.72 -6.74
C HIS A 115 -0.98 1.70 -7.92
N LEU A 116 -1.47 2.86 -8.35
CA LEU A 116 -2.30 2.95 -9.53
C LEU A 116 -1.49 2.66 -10.80
N LEU A 117 -0.25 3.13 -10.91
CA LEU A 117 0.53 3.08 -12.15
C LEU A 117 1.57 1.96 -12.24
N GLU A 118 1.95 1.31 -11.13
CA GLU A 118 2.98 0.27 -11.06
C GLU A 118 2.76 -0.93 -12.01
N MET A 119 1.50 -1.24 -12.32
CA MET A 119 1.09 -2.32 -13.23
C MET A 119 0.41 -1.78 -14.51
N SER A 120 0.43 -0.46 -14.71
CA SER A 120 -0.13 0.17 -15.91
C SER A 120 0.84 0.04 -17.10
N PRO A 121 0.37 0.27 -18.34
CA PRO A 121 1.28 0.38 -19.49
C PRO A 121 2.07 1.70 -19.53
N LEU A 122 1.90 2.60 -18.55
CA LEU A 122 2.47 3.94 -18.52
C LEU A 122 3.06 4.30 -17.14
N PRO A 123 3.86 3.43 -16.50
CA PRO A 123 4.40 3.66 -15.15
C PRO A 123 5.24 4.94 -15.08
N GLU A 124 5.87 5.35 -16.17
CA GLU A 124 6.73 6.54 -16.25
C GLU A 124 5.99 7.85 -15.95
N LEU A 125 4.66 7.88 -16.05
CA LEU A 125 3.85 9.05 -15.71
C LEU A 125 3.99 9.44 -14.23
N ASP A 126 4.35 8.51 -13.36
CA ASP A 126 4.46 8.73 -11.92
C ASP A 126 5.87 9.06 -11.43
N LEU A 127 6.88 9.09 -12.31
CA LEU A 127 8.28 9.31 -11.89
C LEU A 127 8.46 10.56 -11.04
N THR A 128 7.70 11.61 -11.33
CA THR A 128 7.78 12.88 -10.59
C THR A 128 7.20 12.77 -9.17
N ASP A 129 6.03 12.14 -8.99
CA ASP A 129 5.41 12.02 -7.67
C ASP A 129 6.09 10.93 -6.83
N ALA A 130 6.56 9.86 -7.47
CA ALA A 130 7.48 8.89 -6.85
C ALA A 130 8.76 9.57 -6.32
N ASP A 131 9.39 10.47 -7.11
CA ASP A 131 10.57 11.25 -6.68
C ASP A 131 10.28 12.14 -5.48
N ARG A 132 9.12 12.79 -5.44
CA ARG A 132 8.71 13.62 -4.32
C ARG A 132 8.50 12.80 -3.04
N LEU A 133 7.80 11.67 -3.13
CA LEU A 133 7.42 10.84 -1.97
C LEU A 133 8.64 10.41 -1.14
N ARG A 134 9.79 10.14 -1.79
CA ARG A 134 11.04 9.74 -1.13
C ARG A 134 11.52 10.70 -0.04
N SER A 135 11.11 11.96 -0.10
CA SER A 135 11.54 13.00 0.85
C SER A 135 10.45 13.44 1.83
N MET A 136 9.19 13.04 1.61
CA MET A 136 8.05 13.54 2.39
C MET A 136 7.94 12.89 3.78
N ALA A 137 8.33 11.62 3.90
CA ALA A 137 8.20 10.85 5.13
C ALA A 137 9.46 9.97 5.37
N PRO A 138 10.62 10.58 5.65
CA PRO A 138 11.91 9.87 5.71
C PRO A 138 12.04 8.85 6.86
N HIS A 139 11.11 8.83 7.81
CA HIS A 139 11.06 7.85 8.88
C HIS A 139 9.95 6.80 8.71
N ALA A 140 9.18 6.88 7.61
CA ALA A 140 8.22 5.86 7.24
C ALA A 140 8.86 4.98 6.16
N SER A 141 9.45 3.85 6.58
CA SER A 141 10.13 2.90 5.69
C SER A 141 9.28 2.49 4.49
N HIS A 142 7.98 2.27 4.68
CA HIS A 142 7.04 2.01 3.59
C HIS A 142 7.02 3.14 2.56
N MET A 143 6.95 4.41 2.98
CA MET A 143 6.94 5.56 2.06
C MET A 143 8.27 5.71 1.30
N LEU A 144 9.40 5.32 1.90
CA LEU A 144 10.70 5.29 1.22
C LEU A 144 10.80 4.16 0.19
N HIS A 145 10.18 3.02 0.47
CA HIS A 145 10.14 1.87 -0.41
C HIS A 145 9.21 2.08 -1.62
N MET A 146 8.05 2.69 -1.42
CA MET A 146 7.00 2.78 -2.43
C MET A 146 7.46 3.27 -3.81
N PRO A 147 8.28 4.34 -3.93
CA PRO A 147 8.77 4.82 -5.23
C PRO A 147 9.52 3.77 -6.05
N THR A 148 10.04 2.72 -5.40
CA THR A 148 10.80 1.66 -6.07
C THR A 148 9.94 0.77 -6.97
N HIS A 149 8.61 0.78 -6.80
CA HIS A 149 7.69 0.11 -7.70
C HIS A 149 7.73 0.72 -9.11
N ILE A 150 7.71 2.06 -9.19
CA ILE A 150 7.87 2.77 -10.47
C ILE A 150 9.28 2.59 -11.02
N ASP A 151 10.32 2.71 -10.18
CA ASP A 151 11.70 2.52 -10.61
C ASP A 151 11.92 1.13 -11.23
N ALA A 152 11.38 0.08 -10.60
CA ALA A 152 11.48 -1.28 -11.11
C ALA A 152 10.71 -1.43 -12.43
N ALA A 153 9.52 -0.84 -12.53
CA ALA A 153 8.68 -0.88 -13.74
C ALA A 153 9.36 -0.18 -14.94
N VAL A 154 10.11 0.90 -14.71
CA VAL A 154 10.89 1.58 -15.77
C VAL A 154 12.32 1.08 -15.92
N GLY A 155 12.75 0.11 -15.09
CA GLY A 155 14.07 -0.51 -15.15
C GLY A 155 15.22 0.25 -14.46
N ASP A 156 14.96 1.28 -13.66
CA ASP A 156 15.99 1.95 -12.83
C ASP A 156 16.26 1.17 -11.53
N TYR A 157 16.80 -0.05 -11.69
CA TYR A 157 17.15 -0.93 -10.57
C TYR A 157 18.18 -0.33 -9.61
N ARG A 158 18.97 0.66 -10.05
CA ARG A 158 19.92 1.37 -9.18
C ARG A 158 19.16 2.14 -8.10
N ARG A 159 18.12 2.90 -8.48
CA ARG A 159 17.27 3.62 -7.52
C ARG A 159 16.50 2.66 -6.60
N VAL A 160 16.06 1.50 -7.11
CA VAL A 160 15.43 0.47 -6.26
C VAL A 160 16.37 0.03 -5.13
N VAL A 161 17.65 -0.22 -5.42
CA VAL A 161 18.64 -0.59 -4.40
C VAL A 161 18.83 0.52 -3.37
N ASP A 162 18.99 1.76 -3.83
CA ASP A 162 19.28 2.90 -2.96
C ASP A 162 18.08 3.22 -2.04
N SER A 163 16.86 3.33 -2.58
CA SER A 163 15.66 3.62 -1.78
C SER A 163 15.29 2.50 -0.82
N ASN A 164 15.48 1.22 -1.19
CA ASN A 164 15.26 0.12 -0.25
C ASN A 164 16.33 0.07 0.85
N GLN A 165 17.56 0.51 0.58
CA GLN A 165 18.56 0.66 1.64
C GLN A 165 18.12 1.72 2.67
N GLU A 166 17.58 2.85 2.23
CA GLU A 166 17.04 3.87 3.13
C GLU A 166 15.81 3.35 3.91
N ALA A 167 14.91 2.60 3.26
CA ALA A 167 13.77 1.99 3.94
C ALA A 167 14.21 1.01 5.05
N ILE A 168 15.23 0.18 4.79
CA ILE A 168 15.82 -0.73 5.79
C ILE A 168 16.42 0.06 6.97
N LEU A 169 17.12 1.16 6.71
CA LEU A 169 17.69 2.01 7.76
C LEU A 169 16.60 2.69 8.61
N ALA A 170 15.51 3.15 7.98
CA ALA A 170 14.36 3.69 8.70
C ALA A 170 13.71 2.64 9.61
N ASP A 171 13.57 1.40 9.14
CA ASP A 171 13.10 0.28 9.96
C ASP A 171 14.07 -0.03 11.10
N ASP A 172 15.39 -0.02 10.87
CA ASP A 172 16.38 -0.24 11.94
C ASP A 172 16.23 0.78 13.08
N ILE A 173 15.97 2.05 12.76
CA ILE A 173 15.72 3.08 13.76
C ILE A 173 14.44 2.80 14.55
N TYR A 174 13.37 2.34 13.88
CA TYR A 174 12.10 1.99 14.53
C TYR A 174 12.27 0.77 15.46
N PHE A 175 12.84 -0.32 14.94
CA PHE A 175 13.00 -1.57 15.68
C PHE A 175 14.07 -1.51 16.78
N ALA A 176 14.93 -0.49 16.79
CA ALA A 176 15.82 -0.22 17.93
C ALA A 176 15.06 0.22 19.19
N ARG A 177 13.78 0.63 19.06
CA ARG A 177 12.97 1.18 20.15
C ARG A 177 11.65 0.43 20.36
N GLU A 178 11.07 -0.07 19.29
CA GLU A 178 9.73 -0.65 19.28
C GLU A 178 9.75 -2.11 18.81
N THR A 179 8.73 -2.87 19.22
CA THR A 179 8.44 -4.18 18.62
C THR A 179 7.40 -4.00 17.51
N GLY A 180 7.73 -4.48 16.31
CA GLY A 180 6.82 -4.46 15.17
C GLY A 180 5.76 -5.55 15.24
N THR A 181 4.64 -5.33 14.56
CA THR A 181 3.67 -6.40 14.30
C THR A 181 4.21 -7.37 13.25
N VAL A 182 3.55 -8.52 13.08
CA VAL A 182 3.87 -9.45 11.98
C VAL A 182 3.87 -8.76 10.61
N PHE A 183 2.97 -7.78 10.40
CA PHE A 183 2.91 -7.02 9.15
C PHE A 183 4.13 -6.12 8.96
N PHE A 184 4.60 -5.46 10.03
CA PHE A 184 5.84 -4.68 9.97
C PHE A 184 7.04 -5.54 9.58
N VAL A 185 7.12 -6.77 10.12
CA VAL A 185 8.18 -7.71 9.75
C VAL A 185 8.08 -8.13 8.29
N VAL A 186 6.88 -8.43 7.78
CA VAL A 186 6.66 -8.76 6.37
C VAL A 186 7.09 -7.62 5.44
N TYR A 187 6.73 -6.38 5.77
CA TYR A 187 7.15 -5.20 5.03
C TYR A 187 8.67 -5.05 5.00
N ARG A 188 9.32 -5.20 6.15
CA ARG A 188 10.78 -5.15 6.23
C ARG A 188 11.45 -6.20 5.33
N VAL A 189 10.94 -7.43 5.33
CA VAL A 189 11.44 -8.49 4.44
C VAL A 189 11.21 -8.13 2.97
N HIS A 190 10.08 -7.51 2.64
CA HIS A 190 9.78 -7.07 1.28
C HIS A 190 10.83 -6.08 0.75
N TYR A 191 11.26 -5.12 1.57
CA TYR A 191 12.27 -4.14 1.19
C TYR A 191 13.64 -4.79 0.92
N VAL A 192 14.01 -5.75 1.76
CA VAL A 192 15.24 -6.54 1.58
C VAL A 192 15.18 -7.38 0.31
N CYS A 193 14.05 -8.03 0.02
CA CYS A 193 13.86 -8.80 -1.21
C CYS A 193 13.91 -7.90 -2.46
N ALA A 194 13.28 -6.73 -2.42
CA ALA A 194 13.31 -5.76 -3.52
C ALA A 194 14.74 -5.25 -3.77
N LYS A 195 15.50 -4.96 -2.71
CA LYS A 195 16.93 -4.63 -2.79
C LYS A 195 17.73 -5.78 -3.42
N LEU A 196 17.55 -7.01 -2.92
CA LEU A 196 18.27 -8.19 -3.41
C LEU A 196 18.03 -8.41 -4.90
N TYR A 197 16.77 -8.44 -5.32
CA TYR A 197 16.38 -8.61 -6.72
C TYR A 197 17.04 -7.55 -7.60
N SER A 198 16.90 -6.28 -7.23
CA SER A 198 17.40 -5.17 -8.04
C SER A 198 18.92 -5.07 -8.05
N ALA A 199 19.59 -5.48 -6.97
CA ALA A 199 21.04 -5.60 -6.93
C ALA A 199 21.55 -6.67 -7.90
N MET A 200 20.85 -7.80 -8.04
CA MET A 200 21.16 -8.80 -9.05
C MET A 200 20.95 -8.26 -10.47
N MET A 201 19.79 -7.62 -10.72
CA MET A 201 19.45 -7.06 -12.04
C MET A 201 20.40 -5.95 -12.50
N SER A 202 20.96 -5.19 -11.56
CA SER A 202 21.91 -4.10 -11.83
C SER A 202 23.39 -4.48 -11.70
N GLY A 203 23.71 -5.76 -11.45
CA GLY A 203 25.09 -6.23 -11.31
C GLY A 203 25.82 -5.76 -10.04
N ARG A 204 25.10 -5.27 -9.04
CA ARG A 204 25.66 -4.81 -7.75
C ARG A 204 25.89 -5.99 -6.79
N ILE A 205 26.92 -6.80 -7.07
CA ILE A 205 27.20 -8.04 -6.33
C ILE A 205 27.35 -7.84 -4.81
N ALA A 206 28.00 -6.76 -4.38
CA ALA A 206 28.20 -6.49 -2.95
C ALA A 206 26.87 -6.23 -2.23
N ASP A 207 25.98 -5.45 -2.85
CA ASP A 207 24.64 -5.20 -2.33
C ASP A 207 23.77 -6.45 -2.32
N ALA A 208 23.88 -7.29 -3.35
CA ALA A 208 23.15 -8.55 -3.44
C ALA A 208 23.56 -9.51 -2.32
N ILE A 209 24.87 -9.69 -2.09
CA ILE A 209 25.38 -10.54 -1.00
C ILE A 209 24.95 -9.98 0.37
N SER A 210 25.05 -8.66 0.56
CA SER A 210 24.61 -8.00 1.79
C SER A 210 23.13 -8.24 2.07
N ALA A 211 22.26 -8.03 1.07
CA ALA A 211 20.82 -8.25 1.21
C ALA A 211 20.49 -9.73 1.45
N ALA A 212 21.15 -10.66 0.76
CA ALA A 212 21.00 -12.09 1.00
C ALA A 212 21.34 -12.47 2.44
N GLY A 213 22.37 -11.86 3.03
CA GLY A 213 22.70 -12.04 4.44
C GLY A 213 21.51 -11.82 5.37
N PHE A 214 20.75 -10.73 5.20
CA PHE A 214 19.55 -10.45 6.01
C PHE A 214 18.43 -11.47 5.81
N VAL A 215 18.29 -11.99 4.60
CA VAL A 215 17.26 -12.98 4.24
C VAL A 215 17.55 -14.35 4.86
N PHE A 216 18.83 -14.70 5.02
CA PHE A 216 19.28 -16.00 5.49
C PHE A 216 19.80 -16.02 6.94
N LEU A 217 19.75 -14.89 7.66
CA LEU A 217 20.07 -14.88 9.08
C LEU A 217 19.05 -15.75 9.86
N PRO A 218 19.51 -16.75 10.61
CA PRO A 218 18.63 -17.45 11.53
C PRO A 218 18.15 -16.48 12.60
N ASP A 219 16.84 -16.48 12.86
CA ASP A 219 16.30 -16.02 14.13
C ASP A 219 17.04 -16.73 15.30
N VAL A 220 16.90 -16.25 16.53
CA VAL A 220 17.29 -16.98 17.76
C VAL A 220 16.69 -18.40 17.84
N HIS A 221 15.80 -18.76 16.90
CA HIS A 221 15.19 -20.09 16.72
C HIS A 221 15.48 -20.78 15.37
N GLY A 222 16.45 -20.31 14.57
CA GLY A 222 17.05 -21.13 13.51
C GLY A 222 16.19 -21.42 12.27
N ARG A 223 15.18 -20.60 11.95
CA ARG A 223 14.37 -20.76 10.72
C ARG A 223 14.59 -19.57 9.78
N GLY A 224 15.15 -19.85 8.59
CA GLY A 224 15.28 -18.88 7.50
C GLY A 224 13.93 -18.60 6.85
N TRP A 225 13.67 -17.33 6.52
CA TRP A 225 12.34 -16.85 6.11
C TRP A 225 12.07 -16.89 4.60
N CYS A 226 13.02 -17.37 3.80
CA CYS A 226 12.99 -17.17 2.35
C CYS A 226 12.76 -18.44 1.55
N MET A 227 11.48 -18.82 1.42
CA MET A 227 11.06 -19.59 0.23
C MET A 227 9.60 -19.32 -0.20
N LEU A 228 8.87 -18.42 0.47
CA LEU A 228 7.45 -18.18 0.18
C LEU A 228 7.14 -16.90 -0.60
N LEU A 229 8.03 -15.91 -0.67
CA LEU A 229 7.70 -14.60 -1.27
C LEU A 229 7.98 -14.48 -2.77
N ILE A 230 8.99 -15.18 -3.30
CA ILE A 230 9.27 -15.18 -4.75
C ILE A 230 8.22 -15.99 -5.53
N ASN A 231 7.61 -17.00 -4.91
CA ASN A 231 6.50 -17.76 -5.53
C ASN A 231 5.11 -17.15 -5.30
N HIS A 232 4.95 -16.20 -4.38
CA HIS A 232 3.64 -15.56 -4.17
C HIS A 232 3.23 -14.61 -5.31
N TYR A 233 4.19 -14.18 -6.15
CA TYR A 233 3.94 -13.39 -7.36
C TYR A 233 3.87 -14.24 -8.64
N SER A 234 3.89 -15.59 -8.54
CA SER A 234 3.83 -16.47 -9.72
C SER A 234 2.97 -17.74 -9.56
N THR A 235 2.49 -18.09 -8.36
CA THR A 235 1.75 -19.36 -8.14
C THR A 235 0.59 -19.28 -7.16
N LEU A 236 -0.23 -18.22 -7.21
CA LEU A 236 -1.60 -18.26 -6.61
C LEU A 236 -2.68 -18.31 -7.71
N SER A 237 -2.42 -19.08 -8.75
CA SER A 237 -3.47 -19.92 -9.32
C SER A 237 -3.31 -21.28 -8.66
N PHE A 238 -4.31 -21.73 -7.92
CA PHE A 238 -4.82 -23.12 -7.80
C PHE A 238 -5.63 -23.24 -6.51
N THR A 239 -6.93 -23.50 -6.73
CA THR A 239 -8.02 -23.93 -5.82
C THR A 239 -8.45 -22.98 -4.72
#